data_AF-A0A0Q7SMP5-F1
#
_entry.id   AF-A0A0Q7SMP5-F1
#
_cell.length_a   1.000
_cell.length_b   1.000
_cell.length_c   1.000
_cell.angle_alpha   90.00
_cell.angle_beta   90.00
_cell.angle_gamma   90.00
#
_symmetry.space_group_name_H-M   'P 1'
#
loop_
_entity.id
_entity.type
_entity.pdbx_description
1 polymer ?
#
loop_
_entity_poly.entity_id
_entity_poly.type
_entity_poly.pdbx_seq_one_letter_code
_entity_poly.pdbx_strand_id
1 'polypeptide(L)'
;MQLPDLLDRRCVVGINYFDLDGSLLRQRQLAGRVLRVDAEQGITLALQHSDPAVAPAEFMLPPDLRAWFKAPPGHYRNVASGVDMQSPDYLVTWDVHRTQGNAEEGQHEWWDWVPNTERPQVGAQPAAETS
;
A
#
# COMPACT_ATOMS: atom_id res chain seq x y z
N MET A 1 -0.82 17.73 3.26
CA MET A 1 0.10 16.71 3.80
C MET A 1 1.40 16.82 3.05
N GLN A 2 2.53 16.72 3.75
CA GLN A 2 3.88 16.71 3.22
C GLN A 2 4.55 15.36 3.59
N LEU A 3 5.65 14.99 2.92
CA LEU A 3 6.34 13.73 3.17
C LEU A 3 6.73 13.53 4.65
N PRO A 4 7.31 14.51 5.36
CA PRO A 4 7.66 14.35 6.78
C PRO A 4 6.47 14.05 7.69
N ASP A 5 5.24 14.44 7.32
CA ASP A 5 4.03 14.16 8.11
C ASP A 5 3.72 12.65 8.22
N LEU A 6 4.30 11.86 7.32
CA LEU A 6 4.12 10.41 7.24
C LEU A 6 5.01 9.63 8.20
N LEU A 7 6.08 10.21 8.74
CA LEU A 7 6.97 9.49 9.66
C LEU A 7 6.20 8.91 10.85
N ASP A 8 6.52 7.66 11.20
CA ASP A 8 5.87 6.85 12.25
C ASP A 8 4.37 6.57 12.05
N ARG A 9 3.77 7.00 10.93
CA ARG A 9 2.36 6.74 10.63
C ARG A 9 2.14 5.30 10.23
N ARG A 10 1.01 4.75 10.67
CA ARG A 10 0.57 3.38 10.34
C ARG A 10 -0.30 3.41 9.10
N CYS A 11 -0.06 2.50 8.19
CA CYS A 11 -0.83 2.43 6.96
C CYS A 11 -1.12 1.01 6.52
N VAL A 12 -2.26 0.85 5.86
CA VAL A 12 -2.59 -0.32 5.05
C VAL A 12 -2.40 0.05 3.59
N VAL A 13 -1.60 -0.73 2.87
CA VAL A 13 -1.26 -0.51 1.47
C VAL A 13 -1.95 -1.57 0.62
N GLY A 14 -2.76 -1.15 -0.36
CA GLY A 14 -3.27 -1.98 -1.44
C GLY A 14 -2.47 -1.75 -2.71
N ILE A 15 -2.06 -2.83 -3.37
CA ILE A 15 -1.33 -2.80 -4.64
C ILE A 15 -2.05 -3.70 -5.63
N ASN A 16 -2.49 -3.12 -6.75
CA ASN A 16 -3.06 -3.87 -7.87
C ASN A 16 -2.01 -3.98 -8.96
N TYR A 17 -1.74 -5.19 -9.44
CA TYR A 17 -0.83 -5.45 -10.55
C TYR A 17 -1.65 -5.68 -11.81
N PHE A 18 -1.32 -4.96 -12.88
CA PHE A 18 -1.97 -5.06 -14.17
C PHE A 18 -1.01 -5.55 -15.25
N ASP A 19 -1.52 -6.36 -16.18
CA ASP A 19 -0.78 -6.76 -17.37
C ASP A 19 -0.81 -5.64 -18.44
N LEU A 20 -0.14 -5.88 -19.56
CA LEU A 20 -0.01 -4.92 -20.67
C LEU A 20 -1.34 -4.53 -21.32
N ASP A 21 -2.32 -5.41 -21.27
CA ASP A 21 -3.67 -5.19 -21.78
C ASP A 21 -4.56 -4.47 -20.76
N GLY A 22 -4.04 -4.15 -19.57
CA GLY A 22 -4.78 -3.55 -18.47
C GLY A 22 -5.57 -4.57 -17.62
N SER A 23 -5.43 -5.87 -17.88
CA SER A 23 -6.09 -6.92 -17.08
C SER A 23 -5.46 -7.03 -15.69
N LEU A 24 -6.29 -7.17 -14.66
CA LEU A 24 -5.82 -7.35 -13.28
C LEU A 24 -5.15 -8.72 -13.11
N LEU A 25 -3.85 -8.73 -12.85
CA LEU A 25 -3.05 -9.94 -12.61
C LEU A 25 -3.14 -10.40 -11.15
N ARG A 26 -3.01 -9.46 -10.21
CA ARG A 26 -2.91 -9.77 -8.78
C ARG A 26 -3.25 -8.57 -7.94
N GLN A 27 -3.82 -8.82 -6.77
CA GLN A 27 -3.92 -7.83 -5.70
C GLN A 27 -3.08 -8.25 -4.51
N ARG A 28 -2.40 -7.30 -3.90
CA ARG A 28 -1.61 -7.49 -2.68
C ARG A 28 -2.01 -6.44 -1.66
N GLN A 29 -2.16 -6.87 -0.41
CA GLN A 29 -2.33 -5.96 0.72
C GLN A 29 -1.18 -6.11 1.69
N LEU A 30 -0.69 -4.99 2.20
CA LEU A 30 0.39 -4.91 3.17
C LEU A 30 -0.05 -4.00 4.31
N ALA A 31 0.51 -4.19 5.48
CA ALA A 31 0.30 -3.29 6.61
C ALA A 31 1.65 -3.00 7.24
N GLY A 32 1.89 -1.75 7.61
CA GLY A 32 3.18 -1.34 8.15
C GLY A 32 3.19 0.04 8.76
N ARG A 33 4.38 0.46 9.15
CA ARG A 33 4.67 1.78 9.70
C ARG A 33 5.75 2.45 8.88
N VAL A 34 5.59 3.73 8.58
CA VAL A 34 6.60 4.51 7.86
C VAL A 34 7.86 4.69 8.72
N LEU A 35 9.01 4.25 8.19
CA LEU A 35 10.33 4.39 8.82
C LEU A 35 11.09 5.61 8.30
N ARG A 36 11.04 5.84 6.99
CA ARG A 36 11.82 6.87 6.29
C ARG A 36 10.99 7.46 5.17
N VAL A 37 11.23 8.74 4.90
CA VAL A 37 10.63 9.46 3.77
C VAL A 37 11.71 10.29 3.12
N ASP A 38 11.79 10.20 1.80
CA ASP A 38 12.74 10.93 0.98
C ASP A 38 12.10 11.22 -0.37
N ALA A 39 12.32 12.41 -0.92
CA ALA A 39 11.70 12.83 -2.18
C ALA A 39 12.30 12.14 -3.40
N GLU A 40 13.53 11.63 -3.30
CA GLU A 40 14.25 10.95 -4.38
C GLU A 40 14.25 9.43 -4.19
N GLN A 41 14.43 8.95 -2.96
CA GLN A 41 14.49 7.53 -2.63
C GLN A 41 13.10 6.92 -2.37
N GLY A 42 12.10 7.71 -1.98
CA GLY A 42 10.74 7.23 -1.71
C GLY A 42 10.40 7.11 -0.23
N ILE A 43 9.33 6.36 0.05
CA ILE A 43 8.78 6.16 1.40
C ILE A 43 9.02 4.71 1.80
N THR A 44 9.84 4.50 2.84
CA THR A 44 10.15 3.16 3.37
C THR A 44 9.21 2.81 4.51
N LEU A 45 8.58 1.63 4.42
CA LEU A 45 7.70 1.05 5.43
C LEU A 45 8.39 -0.13 6.12
N ALA A 46 8.29 -0.23 7.43
CA ALA A 46 8.44 -1.48 8.17
C ALA A 46 7.13 -2.26 8.09
N LEU A 47 7.13 -3.39 7.39
CA LEU A 47 5.98 -4.26 7.31
C LEU A 47 5.74 -4.97 8.65
N GLN A 48 4.48 -5.03 9.04
CA GLN A 48 4.05 -5.80 10.19
C GLN A 48 4.11 -7.29 9.84
N HIS A 49 4.64 -8.08 10.75
CA HIS A 49 4.63 -9.53 10.67
C HIS A 49 3.77 -10.10 11.80
N SER A 50 3.07 -11.21 11.54
CA SER A 50 2.20 -11.85 12.55
C SER A 50 2.98 -12.40 13.74
N ASP A 51 4.24 -12.77 13.51
CA ASP A 51 5.19 -13.15 14.55
C ASP A 51 6.08 -11.94 14.92
N PRO A 52 5.99 -11.41 16.16
CA PRO A 52 6.77 -10.26 16.61
C PRO A 52 8.27 -10.57 16.80
N ALA A 53 8.68 -11.85 16.81
CA ALA A 53 10.08 -12.24 16.87
C ALA A 53 10.81 -12.09 15.52
N VAL A 54 10.06 -11.98 14.43
CA VAL A 54 10.60 -11.81 13.08
C VAL A 54 10.91 -10.33 12.84
N ALA A 55 12.12 -10.04 12.38
CA ALA A 55 12.51 -8.70 12.03
C ALA A 55 11.58 -8.14 10.92
N PRO A 56 11.09 -6.90 11.05
CA PRO A 56 10.18 -6.33 10.06
C PRO A 56 10.88 -6.20 8.71
N ALA A 57 10.27 -6.74 7.66
CA ALA A 57 10.74 -6.52 6.30
C ALA A 57 10.50 -5.07 5.89
N GLU A 58 11.47 -4.45 5.21
CA GLU A 58 11.29 -3.11 4.65
C GLU A 58 10.60 -3.20 3.27
N PHE A 59 9.71 -2.25 3.00
CA PHE A 59 9.04 -2.11 1.70
C PHE A 59 9.03 -0.65 1.27
N MET A 60 9.38 -0.38 0.01
CA MET A 60 9.53 0.98 -0.49
C MET A 60 8.38 1.33 -1.45
N LEU A 61 7.80 2.52 -1.23
CA LEU A 61 6.78 3.12 -2.08
C LEU A 61 7.34 4.36 -2.77
N PRO A 62 6.83 4.74 -3.95
CA PRO A 62 7.16 6.02 -4.55
C PRO A 62 6.73 7.19 -3.64
N PRO A 63 7.43 8.34 -3.67
CA PRO A 63 7.16 9.48 -2.81
C PRO A 63 5.95 10.33 -3.29
N ASP A 64 4.89 9.68 -3.78
CA ASP A 64 3.67 10.36 -4.23
C ASP A 64 2.57 10.28 -3.18
N LEU A 65 2.19 11.46 -2.67
CA LEU A 65 1.17 11.58 -1.63
C LEU A 65 -0.27 11.48 -2.17
N ARG A 66 -0.47 11.50 -3.50
CA ARG A 66 -1.81 11.36 -4.11
C ARG A 66 -2.41 9.97 -3.88
N ALA A 67 -1.57 8.96 -3.66
CA ALA A 67 -1.98 7.61 -3.30
C ALA A 67 -2.42 7.46 -1.83
N TRP A 68 -2.29 8.50 -0.99
CA TRP A 68 -2.48 8.42 0.46
C TRP A 68 -3.80 9.06 0.91
N PHE A 69 -4.64 8.26 1.56
CA PHE A 69 -5.94 8.68 2.08
C PHE A 69 -5.98 8.51 3.58
N LYS A 70 -6.60 9.45 4.30
CA LYS A 70 -6.89 9.26 5.73
C LYS A 70 -7.77 8.03 5.91
N ALA A 71 -7.32 7.11 6.76
CA ALA A 71 -8.08 5.91 7.04
C ALA A 71 -9.19 6.22 8.06
N PRO A 72 -10.42 5.75 7.82
CA PRO A 72 -11.42 5.66 8.87
C PRO A 72 -10.90 4.80 10.03
N PRO A 73 -11.21 5.15 11.29
CA PRO A 73 -10.91 4.27 12.41
C PRO A 73 -11.67 2.95 12.23
N GLY A 74 -11.02 1.83 12.55
CA GLY A 74 -11.60 0.50 12.31
C GLY A 74 -10.56 -0.60 12.38
N HIS A 75 -11.01 -1.84 12.24
CA HIS A 75 -10.13 -3.01 12.19
C HIS A 75 -9.97 -3.48 10.75
N TYR A 76 -8.75 -3.40 10.23
CA TYR A 76 -8.41 -3.77 8.87
C TYR A 76 -7.76 -5.14 8.89
N ARG A 77 -8.53 -6.16 8.51
CA ARG A 77 -8.07 -7.54 8.51
C ARG A 77 -8.24 -8.17 7.13
N ASN A 78 -7.17 -8.74 6.61
CA ASN A 78 -7.19 -9.60 5.43
C ASN A 78 -6.42 -10.89 5.75
N VAL A 79 -7.14 -12.00 5.83
CA VAL A 79 -6.58 -13.31 6.15
C VAL A 79 -5.64 -13.82 5.05
N ALA A 80 -5.94 -13.56 3.78
CA ALA A 80 -5.15 -14.03 2.65
C ALA A 80 -3.78 -13.35 2.56
N SER A 81 -3.69 -12.07 2.95
CA SER A 81 -2.41 -11.34 2.98
C SER A 81 -1.76 -11.29 4.37
N GLY A 82 -2.41 -11.83 5.40
CA GLY A 82 -1.95 -11.74 6.79
C GLY A 82 -2.02 -10.33 7.39
N VAL A 83 -2.68 -9.38 6.72
CA VAL A 83 -2.86 -8.03 7.24
C VAL A 83 -3.81 -8.05 8.42
N ASP A 84 -3.37 -7.50 9.55
CA ASP A 84 -4.18 -7.29 10.75
C ASP A 84 -3.75 -5.98 11.41
N MET A 85 -4.50 -4.90 11.18
CA MET A 85 -4.16 -3.57 11.66
C MET A 85 -5.37 -2.86 12.27
N GLN A 86 -5.25 -2.50 13.54
CA GLN A 86 -6.22 -1.67 14.24
C GLN A 86 -5.93 -0.19 14.01
N SER A 87 -6.93 0.54 13.52
CA SER A 87 -6.97 2.00 13.35
C SER A 87 -5.69 2.57 12.70
N PRO A 88 -5.39 2.22 11.43
CA PRO A 88 -4.34 2.88 10.67
C PRO A 88 -4.57 4.40 10.58
N ASP A 89 -3.51 5.16 10.36
CA ASP A 89 -3.62 6.59 10.03
C ASP A 89 -4.03 6.78 8.55
N TYR A 90 -3.53 5.90 7.66
CA TYR A 90 -3.71 6.03 6.22
C TYR A 90 -4.02 4.71 5.51
N LEU A 91 -4.76 4.83 4.41
CA LEU A 91 -4.88 3.83 3.37
C LEU A 91 -4.08 4.32 2.16
N VAL A 92 -3.29 3.44 1.58
CA VAL A 92 -2.43 3.76 0.45
C VAL A 92 -2.73 2.83 -0.70
N THR A 93 -2.93 3.35 -1.91
CA THR A 93 -3.34 2.55 -3.06
C THR A 93 -2.46 2.83 -4.28
N TRP A 94 -1.88 1.77 -4.82
CA TRP A 94 -1.00 1.81 -5.98
C TRP A 94 -1.46 0.84 -7.06
N ASP A 95 -1.43 1.30 -8.30
CA ASP A 95 -1.61 0.47 -9.48
C ASP A 95 -0.24 0.30 -10.15
N VAL A 96 0.16 -0.94 -10.37
CA VAL A 96 1.47 -1.32 -10.89
C VAL A 96 1.26 -1.97 -12.25
N HIS A 97 1.58 -1.25 -13.32
CA HIS A 97 1.34 -1.68 -14.68
C HIS A 97 2.61 -2.29 -15.28
N ARG A 98 2.49 -3.48 -15.87
CA ARG A 98 3.56 -4.02 -16.70
C ARG A 98 3.71 -3.14 -17.94
N THR A 99 4.92 -2.72 -18.27
CA THR A 99 5.17 -1.85 -19.44
C THR A 99 5.90 -2.55 -20.59
N GLN A 100 6.40 -3.78 -20.40
CA GLN A 100 6.99 -4.59 -21.46
C GLN A 100 6.57 -6.07 -21.38
N GLY A 101 6.26 -6.68 -22.53
CA GLY A 101 5.69 -8.04 -22.61
C GLY A 101 6.61 -9.17 -22.98
N ASN A 102 7.88 -8.89 -23.21
CA ASN A 102 8.84 -9.93 -23.53
C ASN A 102 10.23 -9.42 -23.13
N ALA A 103 10.63 -9.68 -21.90
CA ALA A 103 12.04 -9.64 -21.57
C ALA A 103 12.64 -10.92 -22.15
N GLU A 104 13.36 -10.81 -23.28
CA GLU A 104 14.36 -11.82 -23.61
C GLU A 104 15.24 -12.02 -22.38
N GLU A 105 15.59 -13.28 -22.09
CA GLU A 105 16.25 -13.74 -20.87
C GLU A 105 17.42 -12.82 -20.49
N GLY A 106 17.21 -11.92 -19.51
CA GLY A 106 18.19 -10.92 -19.07
C GLY A 106 17.72 -9.46 -19.05
N GLN A 107 16.54 -9.10 -19.60
CA GLN A 107 15.99 -7.75 -19.46
C GLN A 107 15.12 -7.60 -18.21
N HIS A 108 15.28 -6.47 -17.51
CA HIS A 108 14.56 -6.16 -16.28
C HIS A 108 13.05 -6.09 -16.57
N GLU A 109 12.20 -6.66 -15.71
CA GLU A 109 10.75 -6.43 -15.81
C GLU A 109 10.46 -4.96 -15.48
N TRP A 110 9.99 -4.21 -16.49
CA TRP A 110 9.64 -2.81 -16.34
C TRP A 110 8.21 -2.70 -15.79
N TRP A 111 8.10 -2.20 -14.57
CA TRP A 111 6.83 -1.90 -13.92
C TRP A 111 6.71 -0.39 -13.73
N ASP A 112 5.54 0.16 -14.08
CA ASP A 112 5.22 1.55 -13.82
C ASP A 112 4.29 1.66 -12.61
N TRP A 113 4.65 2.53 -11.67
CA TRP A 113 3.88 2.76 -10.45
C TRP A 113 3.00 3.98 -10.63
N VAL A 114 1.69 3.75 -10.71
CA VAL A 114 0.69 4.80 -10.86
C VAL A 114 -0.06 4.97 -9.54
N PRO A 115 -0.10 6.17 -8.96
CA PRO A 115 -0.85 6.40 -7.73
C PRO A 115 -2.34 6.22 -8.03
N ASN A 116 -2.99 5.29 -7.33
CA ASN A 116 -4.44 5.16 -7.44
C ASN A 116 -5.07 6.26 -6.58
N THR A 117 -5.64 7.24 -7.26
CA THR A 117 -6.23 8.45 -6.64
C THR A 117 -7.71 8.27 -6.27
N GLU A 118 -8.28 7.11 -6.54
CA GLU A 118 -9.62 6.75 -6.09
C GLU A 118 -9.57 6.31 -4.63
N ARG A 119 -10.50 6.82 -3.81
CA ARG A 119 -10.54 6.46 -2.40
C ARG A 119 -10.88 4.98 -2.26
N PRO A 120 -10.06 4.17 -1.56
CA PRO A 120 -10.36 2.76 -1.36
C PRO A 120 -11.68 2.58 -0.62
N GLN A 121 -12.52 1.69 -1.13
CA GLN A 121 -13.74 1.28 -0.45
C GLN A 121 -13.36 0.30 0.67
N VAL A 122 -13.48 0.78 1.91
CA VAL A 122 -13.43 -0.09 3.09
C VAL A 122 -14.83 -0.63 3.31
N GLY A 123 -14.96 -1.95 3.53
CA GLY A 123 -16.25 -2.58 3.77
C GLY A 123 -17.01 -1.78 4.82
N ALA A 124 -18.19 -1.28 4.45
CA ALA A 124 -18.96 -0.35 5.27
C ALA A 124 -19.16 -0.93 6.67
N GLN A 125 -18.57 -0.30 7.69
CA GLN A 125 -19.18 -0.38 9.01
C GLN A 125 -20.52 0.37 8.89
N PRO A 126 -21.64 -0.21 9.33
CA PRO A 126 -22.90 0.51 9.35
C PRO A 126 -22.68 1.81 10.11
N ALA A 127 -23.07 2.93 9.49
CA ALA A 127 -23.06 4.22 10.14
C ALA A 127 -23.80 4.06 11.48
N ALA A 128 -23.15 4.43 12.58
CA ALA A 128 -23.82 4.50 13.86
C ALA A 128 -24.95 5.52 13.72
N GLU A 129 -26.19 5.01 13.59
CA GLU A 129 -27.40 5.80 13.72
C GLU A 129 -27.38 6.45 15.11
N THR A 130 -27.26 7.76 15.10
CA THR A 130 -27.35 8.59 16.31
C THR A 130 -28.83 8.65 16.70
N SER A 131 -29.15 8.13 17.89
CA SER A 131 -30.45 8.33 18.56
C SER A 131 -30.57 9.73 19.15
#